data_AF-A0A820D4D5-F1
#
_entry.id   AF-A0A820D4D5-F1
#
_cell.length_a   1.000
_cell.length_b   1.000
_cell.length_c   1.000
_cell.angle_alpha   90.00
_cell.angle_beta   90.00
_cell.angle_gamma   90.00
#
_symmetry.space_group_name_H-M   'P 1'
#
loop_
_entity.id
_entity.type
_entity.pdbx_description
1 polymer ?
#
loop_
_entity_poly.entity_id
_entity_poly.type
_entity_poly.pdbx_seq_one_letter_code
_entity_poly.pdbx_strand_id
1 'polypeptide(L)' 'MSKEKPLINIVIMGHVDSGKSTLSGHLLYKCGGIDKRTI' A
#
# COMPACT_ATOMS: atom_id res chain seq x y z
N MET A 1 -17.16 -10.19 -17.35
CA MET A 1 -17.33 -8.72 -17.30
C MET A 1 -16.74 -8.24 -15.99
N SER A 2 -15.51 -7.72 -16.01
CA SER A 2 -14.83 -7.24 -14.80
C SER A 2 -15.55 -6.00 -14.29
N LYS A 3 -16.26 -6.12 -13.17
CA LYS A 3 -16.79 -4.95 -12.44
C LYS A 3 -15.64 -3.99 -12.17
N GLU A 4 -15.84 -2.70 -12.46
CA GLU A 4 -14.89 -1.67 -12.05
C GLU A 4 -14.67 -1.75 -10.54
N LYS A 5 -13.40 -1.72 -10.13
CA LYS A 5 -13.07 -1.70 -8.71
C LYS A 5 -13.34 -0.28 -8.20
N PRO A 6 -14.01 -0.12 -7.04
CA PRO A 6 -14.18 1.19 -6.44
C PRO A 6 -12.81 1.81 -6.14
N LEU A 7 -12.65 3.09 -6.47
CA LEU A 7 -11.46 3.87 -6.13
C LEU A 7 -11.56 4.32 -4.67
N ILE A 8 -10.49 4.11 -3.90
CA ILE A 8 -10.43 4.43 -2.47
C ILE A 8 -9.13 5.18 -2.20
N ASN A 9 -9.24 6.29 -1.46
CA ASN A 9 -8.08 7.02 -0.93
C ASN A 9 -7.85 6.61 0.52
N ILE A 10 -6.60 6.33 0.90
CA ILE A 10 -6.23 5.80 2.22
C ILE A 10 -5.15 6.69 2.85
N VAL A 11 -5.28 6.98 4.15
CA VAL A 11 -4.26 7.66 4.97
C VAL A 11 -3.88 6.75 6.14
N ILE A 12 -2.57 6.61 6.39
CA ILE A 12 -2.03 5.81 7.51
C ILE A 12 -1.47 6.77 8.57
N MET A 13 -2.02 6.73 9.80
CA MET A 13 -1.65 7.61 10.92
C MET A 13 -1.23 6.83 12.17
N GLY A 14 -0.47 7.47 13.06
CA GLY A 14 0.04 6.86 14.29
C GLY A 14 1.39 7.43 14.74
N HIS A 15 1.87 7.01 15.91
CA HIS A 15 3.13 7.45 16.52
C HIS A 15 4.32 7.26 15.57
N VAL A 16 5.37 8.10 15.68
CA VAL A 16 6.51 8.10 14.75
C VAL A 16 7.16 6.72 14.63
N ASP A 17 7.21 5.96 15.72
CA ASP A 17 7.84 4.63 15.78
C ASP A 17 6.89 3.46 15.46
N SER A 18 5.62 3.70 15.15
CA SER A 18 4.64 2.62 14.86
C SER A 18 4.86 1.90 13.52
N GLY A 19 5.95 2.18 12.80
CA GLY A 19 6.29 1.46 11.56
C GLY A 19 5.36 1.75 10.39
N LYS A 20 4.71 2.93 10.36
CA LYS A 20 3.75 3.31 9.31
C LYS A 20 4.30 3.14 7.90
N SER A 21 5.50 3.66 7.63
CA SER A 21 6.15 3.57 6.32
C SER A 21 6.48 2.13 5.94
N THR A 22 6.87 1.29 6.90
CA THR A 22 7.12 -0.14 6.69
C THR A 22 5.85 -0.86 6.28
N LEU A 23 4.72 -0.59 6.95
CA LEU A 23 3.41 -1.16 6.58
C LEU A 23 2.96 -0.70 5.19
N SER A 24 3.08 0.61 4.90
CA SER A 24 2.75 1.16 3.58
C SER A 24 3.54 0.49 2.46
N GLY A 25 4.86 0.36 2.63
CA GLY A 25 5.73 -0.31 1.66
C GLY A 25 5.35 -1.79 1.50
N HIS A 26 5.08 -2.49 2.59
CA HIS A 26 4.69 -3.91 2.56
C HIS A 26 3.34 -4.15 1.87
N LEU A 27 2.37 -3.24 2.07
CA LEU A 27 1.08 -3.27 1.39
C LEU A 27 1.26 -3.10 -0.11
N LEU A 28 2.03 -2.09 -0.54
CA LEU A 28 2.32 -1.85 -1.95
C LEU A 28 3.06 -3.03 -2.59
N TYR A 29 4.01 -3.64 -1.87
CA TYR A 29 4.73 -4.82 -2.33
C TYR A 29 3.81 -6.04 -2.51
N LYS A 30 2.98 -6.37 -1.50
CA LYS A 30 2.08 -7.53 -1.56
C LYS A 30 0.90 -7.36 -2.51
N CYS A 31 0.36 -6.15 -2.61
CA CYS A 31 -0.76 -5.84 -3.51
C CYS A 31 -0.33 -5.65 -4.97
N GLY A 32 0.97 -5.75 -5.28
CA GLY A 32 1.50 -5.56 -6.63
C GLY A 32 1.44 -4.11 -7.13
N GLY A 33 1.36 -3.15 -6.20
CA GLY A 33 1.44 -1.72 -6.51
C GLY A 33 2.86 -1.22 -6.78
N ILE A 34 3.88 -2.04 -6.46
CA ILE A 34 5.29 -1.81 -6.80
C ILE A 34 5.81 -3.04 -7.54
N ASP A 35 6.53 -2.81 -8.65
CA ASP A 35 7.21 -3.88 -9.38
C ASP A 35 8.39 -4.45 -8.58
N LYS A 36 8.55 -5.77 -8.62
CA LYS A 36 9.56 -6.47 -7.83
C LYS A 36 11.00 -6.17 -8.26
N ARG A 37 11.22 -5.64 -9.48
CA ARG A 37 12.56 -5.27 -9.98
C ARG A 37 13.00 -3.86 -9.58
N THR A 38 12.10 -3.08 -8.99
CA THR A 38 12.38 -1.72 -8.54
C THR A 38 13.04 -1.69 -7.14
N ILE A 39 13.14 -2.84 -6.47
CA ILE A 39 13.81 -3.01 -5.16
C ILE A 39 15.19 -3.63 -5.36
#